data_AF-A0A7C7LCI0-F1
#
_entry.id   AF-A0A7C7LCI0-F1
#
_cell.length_a   1.000
_cell.length_b   1.000
_cell.length_c   1.000
_cell.angle_alpha   90.00
_cell.angle_beta   90.00
_cell.angle_gamma   90.00
#
_symmetry.space_group_name_H-M   'P 1'
#
loop_
_entity.id
_entity.type
_entity.pdbx_description
1 polymer ?
#
loop_
_entity_poly.entity_id
_entity_poly.type
_entity_poly.pdbx_seq_one_letter_code
_entity_poly.pdbx_strand_id
1 'polypeptide(L)' 'MSLGEENAIGLAAGQNIREDRNETRMEAYLRWTLGQVALSPDIQFVLNPEGQDRKVAVFGLRMQIAYP' A
#
# COMPACT_ATOMS: atom_id res chain seq x y z
N MET A 1 30.52 5.80 1.56
CA MET A 1 29.05 5.88 1.66
C MET A 1 28.50 4.53 1.27
N SER A 2 27.98 3.75 2.23
CA SER A 2 27.32 2.49 1.92
C SER A 2 25.98 2.83 1.29
N LEU A 3 25.85 2.70 -0.02
CA LEU A 3 24.55 2.65 -0.69
C LEU A 3 23.93 1.31 -0.32
N GLY A 4 23.40 1.24 0.90
CA GLY A 4 22.68 0.07 1.37
C GLY A 4 21.35 0.02 0.64
N GLU A 5 21.21 -0.92 -0.28
CA GLU A 5 19.89 -1.31 -0.79
C GLU A 5 19.07 -1.81 0.39
N GLU A 6 18.04 -1.07 0.77
CA GLU A 6 17.11 -1.48 1.81
C GLU A 6 15.80 -1.94 1.17
N ASN A 7 15.55 -3.24 1.32
CA ASN A 7 14.36 -3.89 0.83
C ASN A 7 13.45 -4.24 2.00
N ALA A 8 12.18 -3.88 1.90
CA ALA A 8 11.18 -4.19 2.91
C ALA A 8 9.98 -4.90 2.30
N ILE A 9 9.41 -5.82 3.06
CA ILE A 9 8.12 -6.46 2.76
C ILE A 9 7.17 -6.03 3.87
N GLY A 10 6.00 -5.52 3.51
CA GLY A 10 5.02 -5.07 4.47
C GLY A 10 3.62 -5.57 4.17
N LEU A 11 2.87 -5.79 5.24
CA LEU A 11 1.45 -6.11 5.20
C LEU A 11 0.72 -5.06 6.06
N ALA A 12 -0.33 -4.48 5.52
CA ALA A 12 -1.21 -3.56 6.24
C ALA A 12 -2.66 -4.04 6.13
N ALA A 13 -3.38 -3.99 7.24
CA ALA A 13 -4.82 -4.23 7.28
C ALA A 13 -5.47 -3.08 8.02
N GLY A 14 -6.55 -2.54 7.45
CA GLY A 14 -7.30 -1.44 8.01
C GLY A 14 -8.80 -1.66 7.84
N GLN A 15 -9.57 -1.27 8.84
CA GLN A 15 -11.02 -1.19 8.75
C GLN A 15 -11.41 0.26 8.92
N ASN A 16 -12.17 0.78 7.96
CA ASN A 16 -12.78 2.09 8.09
C ASN A 16 -14.24 1.88 8.42
N ILE A 17 -14.60 2.09 9.69
CA ILE A 17 -15.97 1.98 10.19
C ILE A 17 -16.44 3.41 10.47
N ARG A 18 -17.04 4.04 9.45
CA ARG A 18 -17.89 5.24 9.65
C ARG A 18 -19.34 4.79 9.49
N GLU A 19 -20.24 5.38 10.29
CA GLU A 19 -21.69 5.16 10.22
C GLU A 19 -22.12 4.92 8.76
N ASP A 20 -22.62 3.71 8.48
CA ASP A 20 -23.07 3.18 7.17
C ASP A 20 -22.04 2.69 6.14
N ARG A 21 -20.73 2.69 6.43
CA ARG A 21 -19.69 2.15 5.53
C ARG A 21 -18.77 1.20 6.28
N ASN A 22 -19.04 -0.10 6.19
CA ASN A 22 -18.14 -1.15 6.66
C ASN A 22 -17.15 -1.50 5.54
N GLU A 23 -16.11 -0.70 5.35
CA GLU A 23 -15.04 -0.96 4.39
C GLU A 23 -13.87 -1.66 5.07
N THR A 24 -13.42 -2.79 4.51
CA THR A 24 -12.21 -3.49 4.95
C THR A 24 -11.17 -3.44 3.84
N ARG A 25 -9.95 -3.01 4.18
CA ARG A 25 -8.82 -2.95 3.25
C ARG A 25 -7.65 -3.79 3.75
N MET A 26 -7.09 -4.58 2.86
CA MET A 26 -5.85 -5.32 3.05
C MET A 26 -4.86 -4.90 1.96
N GLU A 27 -3.62 -4.63 2.32
CA GLU A 27 -2.54 -4.22 1.41
C GLU A 27 -1.30 -5.07 1.68
N ALA A 28 -0.71 -5.60 0.62
CA ALA A 28 0.60 -6.20 0.64
C ALA A 28 1.51 -5.42 -0.30
N TYR A 29 2.70 -5.05 0.17
CA TYR A 29 3.65 -4.29 -0.62
C TYR A 29 5.08 -4.80 -0.46
N LEU A 30 5.85 -4.64 -1.53
CA LEU A 30 7.31 -4.73 -1.52
C LEU A 30 7.84 -3.31 -1.65
N ARG A 31 8.97 -2.99 -1.03
CA ARG A 31 9.65 -1.71 -1.18
C ARG A 31 11.11 -1.96 -1.50
N TRP A 32 11.58 -1.36 -2.58
CA TRP A 32 12.99 -1.30 -2.96
C TRP A 32 13.47 0.14 -2.86
N THR A 33 14.49 0.38 -2.03
CA THR A 33 15.09 1.71 -1.86
C THR A 33 16.47 1.76 -2.52
N LEU A 34 16.61 2.66 -3.49
CA LEU A 34 17.80 2.92 -4.30
C LEU A 34 18.23 4.38 -4.08
N GLY A 35 19.05 4.60 -3.04
CA GLY A 35 19.50 5.93 -2.66
C GLY A 35 18.35 6.83 -2.22
N GLN A 36 18.05 7.87 -3.01
CA GLN A 36 16.98 8.83 -2.72
C GLN A 36 15.61 8.40 -3.26
N VAL A 37 15.56 7.32 -4.03
CA VAL A 37 14.34 6.83 -4.67
C VAL A 37 13.90 5.53 -4.01
N ALA A 38 12.61 5.43 -3.68
CA ALA A 38 11.99 4.18 -3.28
C ALA A 38 10.84 3.84 -4.22
N LEU A 39 10.79 2.59 -4.66
CA LEU A 39 9.71 2.01 -5.45
C LEU A 39 9.00 0.96 -4.62
N SER A 40 7.67 1.06 -4.53
CA SER A 40 6.85 0.10 -3.82
C SER A 40 5.68 -0.38 -4.66
N PRO A 41 5.78 -1.52 -5.38
CA PRO A 41 4.59 -2.15 -5.92
C PRO A 41 3.73 -2.70 -4.78
N ASP A 42 2.41 -2.58 -4.95
CA ASP A 42 1.44 -3.05 -3.96
C ASP A 42 0.22 -3.72 -4.61
N ILE A 43 -0.39 -4.61 -3.84
CA ILE A 43 -1.68 -5.22 -4.16
C ILE A 43 -2.61 -4.92 -2.98
N GLN A 44 -3.76 -4.34 -3.29
CA GLN A 44 -4.79 -4.04 -2.31
C GLN A 44 -6.05 -4.84 -2.60
N PHE A 45 -6.62 -5.43 -1.55
CA PHE A 45 -7.95 -6.03 -1.56
C PHE A 45 -8.88 -5.16 -0.72
N VAL A 46 -9.93 -4.65 -1.35
CA VAL A 46 -10.95 -3.82 -0.70
C VAL A 46 -12.28 -4.57 -0.73
N LEU A 47 -12.81 -4.85 0.46
CA LEU A 47 -14.15 -5.38 0.65
C LEU A 47 -15.09 -4.23 1.00
N ASN A 48 -16.25 -4.24 0.37
CA ASN A 48 -17.28 -3.23 0.52
C ASN A 48 -16.79 -1.78 0.31
N PRO A 49 -16.04 -1.49 -0.78
CA PRO A 49 -15.55 -0.15 -1.03
C PRO A 49 -16.72 0.83 -1.11
N GLU A 50 -16.60 1.95 -0.39
CA GLU A 50 -17.66 2.96 -0.28
C GLU A 50 -18.98 2.43 0.32
N GLY A 51 -18.95 1.28 1.00
CA GLY A 51 -20.13 0.63 1.58
C GLY A 51 -20.97 -0.18 0.58
N GLN A 52 -20.52 -0.35 -0.67
CA GLN A 52 -21.22 -1.16 -1.68
C GLN A 52 -20.81 -2.62 -1.57
N ASP A 53 -21.74 -3.59 -1.55
CA ASP A 53 -21.43 -5.03 -1.52
C ASP A 53 -20.72 -5.50 -2.81
N ARG A 54 -19.40 -5.26 -2.85
CA ARG A 54 -18.51 -5.64 -3.93
C ARG A 54 -17.09 -5.83 -3.40
N LYS A 55 -16.26 -6.49 -4.20
CA LYS A 55 -14.84 -6.71 -3.92
C LYS A 55 -14.03 -6.10 -5.04
N VAL A 56 -12.98 -5.37 -4.67
CA VAL A 56 -12.07 -4.73 -5.63
C VAL A 56 -10.64 -5.16 -5.31
N ALA A 57 -9.91 -5.56 -6.35
CA ALA A 57 -8.47 -5.73 -6.30
C ALA A 57 -7.81 -4.56 -7.04
N VAL A 58 -6.83 -3.92 -6.40
CA VAL A 58 -6.08 -2.80 -6.97
C VAL A 58 -4.61 -3.19 -7.04
N PHE A 59 -3.99 -2.95 -8.20
CA PHE A 59 -2.55 -3.08 -8.40
C PHE A 59 -1.95 -1.67 -8.44
N GLY A 60 -1.08 -1.38 -7.49
CA GLY A 60 -0.47 -0.07 -7.31
C GLY A 60 1.04 -0.10 -7.54
N LEU A 61 1.58 1.06 -7.90
CA LEU A 61 3.01 1.35 -7.82
C LEU A 61 3.17 2.72 -7.16
N ARG A 62 3.82 2.73 -6.00
CA ARG A 62 4.19 3.97 -5.29
C ARG A 62 5.65 4.29 -5.57
N MET A 63 5.92 5.53 -5.95
CA MET A 63 7.28 6.06 -6.06
C MET A 63 7.46 7.19 -5.06
N GLN A 64 8.53 7.13 -4.27
CA GLN A 64 8.90 8.17 -3.32
C GLN A 64 10.31 8.66 -3.65
N ILE A 65 10.46 9.99 -3.77
CA ILE A 65 11.74 10.64 -4.03
C ILE A 65 12.02 11.57 -2.84
N ALA A 66 13.12 11.34 -2.13
CA ALA A 66 13.60 12.21 -1.07
C ALA A 66 14.51 13.30 -1.68
N TYR A 67 14.13 14.56 -1.51
CA TYR A 67 14.93 15.72 -1.90
C TYR A 67 15.30 16.57 -0.66
N PRO A 68 16.46 17.24 -0.66
CA PRO A 68 16.91 18.10 0.44
C PRO A 68 16.03 19.35 0.64
#